data_AF-A0A7V0V1F1-F1
#
_entry.id   AF-A0A7V0V1F1-F1
#
_cell.length_a   1.000
_cell.length_b   1.000
_cell.length_c   1.000
_cell.angle_alpha   90.00
_cell.angle_beta   90.00
_cell.angle_gamma   90.00
#
_symmetry.space_group_name_H-M   'P 1'
#
loop_
_entity.id
_entity.type
_entity.pdbx_description
1 polymer ?
#
loop_
_entity_poly.entity_id
_entity_poly.type
_entity_poly.pdbx_seq_one_letter_code
_entity_poly.pdbx_strand_id
1 'polypeptide(L)'
;RAVSCTDLASQLPLDSRTSVVIATRSHEHDEEVLRQLIRQQLAYLGMMGSRAKVRLLFQRLLNEGCSPEQLARVHAPIGLDIGAETPEEIAVSIVAELVQARRGGTGLPLSQLARGAGAPKDERSERANG
;
A
#
# COMPACT_ATOMS: atom_id res chain seq x y z
N ARG A 1 7.70 -2.08 21.85
CA ARG A 1 8.00 -3.45 22.34
C ARG A 1 8.92 -4.10 21.31
N ALA A 2 10.10 -4.56 21.71
CA ALA A 2 10.95 -5.35 20.82
C ALA A 2 10.41 -6.78 20.75
N VAL A 3 10.30 -7.34 19.55
CA VAL A 3 9.82 -8.70 19.29
C VAL A 3 10.79 -9.33 18.31
N SER A 4 11.12 -10.60 18.49
CA SER A 4 11.95 -11.33 17.52
C SER A 4 11.22 -11.38 16.18
N CYS A 5 11.94 -11.30 15.07
CA CYS A 5 11.34 -11.49 13.74
C CYS A 5 10.94 -12.94 13.46
N THR A 6 11.28 -13.88 14.35
CA THR A 6 10.81 -15.27 14.29
C THR A 6 9.42 -15.38 14.89
N ASP A 7 8.47 -15.96 14.18
CA ASP A 7 7.10 -16.23 14.64
C ASP A 7 6.36 -14.99 15.20
N LEU A 8 6.30 -13.93 14.40
CA LEU A 8 5.64 -12.68 14.77
C LEU A 8 4.15 -12.84 15.04
N ALA A 9 3.50 -13.77 14.32
CA ALA A 9 2.06 -13.98 14.39
C ALA A 9 1.60 -14.49 15.78
N SER A 10 2.43 -15.26 16.48
CA SER A 10 2.11 -15.75 17.83
C SER A 10 2.46 -14.74 18.93
N GLN A 11 3.39 -13.82 18.65
CA GLN A 11 3.94 -12.89 19.66
C GLN A 11 3.22 -11.54 19.72
N LEU A 12 2.49 -11.19 18.68
CA LEU A 12 1.77 -9.93 18.56
C LEU A 12 0.27 -10.19 18.44
N PRO A 13 -0.59 -9.36 19.06
CA PRO A 13 -2.03 -9.44 18.87
C PRO A 13 -2.39 -8.88 17.49
N LEU A 14 -2.24 -9.70 16.45
CA LEU A 14 -2.57 -9.35 15.08
C LEU A 14 -4.05 -9.61 14.81
N ASP A 15 -4.74 -8.57 14.37
CA ASP A 15 -6.16 -8.63 14.04
C ASP A 15 -6.52 -7.76 12.82
N SER A 16 -7.80 -7.79 12.44
CA SER A 16 -8.33 -7.02 11.33
C SER A 16 -8.33 -5.50 11.54
N ARG A 17 -7.83 -5.01 12.67
CA ARG A 17 -7.64 -3.59 12.99
C ARG A 17 -6.16 -3.19 12.98
N THR A 18 -5.26 -4.17 12.83
CA THR A 18 -3.82 -3.99 12.89
C THR A 18 -3.28 -3.58 11.52
N SER A 19 -2.49 -2.52 11.48
CA SER A 19 -1.76 -2.07 10.29
C SER A 19 -0.27 -2.34 10.48
N VAL A 20 0.37 -2.97 9.50
CA VAL A 20 1.80 -3.31 9.55
C VAL A 20 2.54 -2.64 8.40
N VAL A 21 3.68 -2.04 8.74
CA VAL A 21 4.67 -1.52 7.80
C VAL A 21 5.96 -2.31 7.98
N ILE A 22 6.40 -2.96 6.92
CA ILE A 22 7.67 -3.69 6.86
C ILE A 22 8.70 -2.76 6.22
N ALA A 23 9.61 -2.26 7.04
CA ALA A 23 10.63 -1.30 6.65
C ALA A 23 11.94 -1.60 7.38
N THR A 24 12.70 -2.60 6.91
CA THR A 24 14.00 -2.93 7.49
C THR A 24 15.16 -2.44 6.61
N ARG A 25 16.39 -2.59 7.12
CA ARG A 25 17.62 -2.33 6.35
C ARG A 25 18.08 -3.54 5.52
N SER A 26 17.44 -4.70 5.70
CA SER A 26 17.85 -5.96 5.04
C SER A 26 16.66 -6.57 4.30
N HIS A 27 16.80 -6.68 2.97
CA HIS A 27 15.74 -7.23 2.12
C HIS A 27 15.32 -8.64 2.53
N GLU A 28 16.27 -9.47 2.98
CA GLU A 28 15.98 -10.84 3.43
C GLU A 28 15.03 -10.84 4.64
N HIS A 29 15.18 -9.86 5.54
CA HIS A 29 14.32 -9.72 6.70
C HIS A 29 12.93 -9.23 6.31
N ASP A 30 12.83 -8.30 5.34
CA ASP A 30 11.53 -7.86 4.82
C ASP A 30 10.74 -9.04 4.21
N GLU A 31 11.42 -9.88 3.41
CA GLU A 31 10.80 -11.06 2.80
C GLU A 31 10.28 -12.05 3.87
N GLU A 32 11.09 -12.32 4.88
CA GLU A 32 10.74 -13.27 5.95
C GLU A 32 9.55 -12.78 6.79
N VAL A 33 9.55 -11.50 7.15
CA VAL A 33 8.41 -10.89 7.87
C VAL A 33 7.17 -10.94 6.99
N LEU A 34 7.27 -10.66 5.68
CA LEU A 34 6.13 -10.74 4.79
C LEU A 34 5.56 -12.18 4.71
N ARG A 35 6.40 -13.20 4.61
CA ARG A 35 5.98 -14.62 4.59
C ARG A 35 5.13 -14.98 5.81
N GLN A 36 5.52 -14.51 6.99
CA GLN A 36 4.80 -14.79 8.23
C GLN A 36 3.45 -14.06 8.32
N LEU A 37 3.37 -12.85 7.74
CA LEU A 37 2.21 -11.96 7.90
C LEU A 37 1.20 -12.04 6.75
N ILE A 38 1.58 -12.49 5.57
CA ILE A 38 0.72 -12.48 4.37
C ILE A 38 -0.57 -13.31 4.53
N ARG A 39 -0.54 -14.33 5.40
CA ARG A 39 -1.70 -15.17 5.71
C ARG A 39 -2.63 -14.57 6.77
N GLN A 40 -2.19 -13.53 7.47
CA GLN A 40 -2.96 -12.88 8.53
C GLN A 40 -4.01 -11.94 7.95
N GLN A 41 -5.14 -11.81 8.66
CA GLN A 41 -6.17 -10.82 8.35
C GLN A 41 -5.80 -9.51 9.03
N LEU A 42 -5.06 -8.67 8.32
CA LEU A 42 -4.64 -7.34 8.77
C LEU A 42 -5.50 -6.26 8.11
N ALA A 43 -5.65 -5.12 8.79
CA ALA A 43 -6.28 -3.94 8.20
C ALA A 43 -5.45 -3.39 7.03
N TYR A 44 -4.12 -3.53 7.12
CA TYR A 44 -3.17 -3.03 6.14
C TYR A 44 -1.83 -3.76 6.28
N LEU A 45 -1.19 -4.12 5.17
CA LEU A 45 0.13 -4.72 5.12
C LEU A 45 0.92 -4.10 3.98
N GLY A 46 1.92 -3.30 4.31
CA GLY A 46 2.80 -2.68 3.33
C GLY A 46 4.27 -3.02 3.56
N MET A 47 5.04 -3.08 2.48
CA MET A 47 6.46 -3.42 2.49
C MET A 47 7.26 -2.47 1.61
N MET A 48 8.37 -1.96 2.14
CA MET A 48 9.35 -1.21 1.34
C MET A 48 10.10 -2.14 0.37
N GLY A 49 10.52 -1.58 -0.76
CA GLY A 49 11.32 -2.32 -1.74
C GLY A 49 11.24 -1.69 -3.12
N SER A 50 12.22 -1.98 -3.98
CA SER A 50 12.10 -1.56 -5.38
C SER A 50 11.07 -2.43 -6.12
N ARG A 51 10.43 -1.88 -7.15
CA ARG A 51 9.47 -2.60 -8.00
C ARG A 51 10.01 -3.94 -8.53
N ALA A 52 11.30 -3.99 -8.89
CA ALA A 52 11.95 -5.21 -9.36
C ALA A 52 12.04 -6.28 -8.27
N LYS A 53 12.44 -5.89 -7.05
CA LYS A 53 12.55 -6.81 -5.90
C LYS A 53 11.19 -7.35 -5.47
N VAL A 54 10.19 -6.47 -5.36
CA VAL A 54 8.82 -6.87 -5.00
C VAL A 54 8.27 -7.91 -5.98
N ARG A 55 8.46 -7.70 -7.29
CA ARG A 55 8.02 -8.64 -8.32
C ARG A 55 8.64 -10.03 -8.15
N LEU A 56 9.95 -10.09 -7.90
CA LEU A 56 10.66 -11.36 -7.70
C LEU A 56 10.18 -12.08 -6.43
N LEU A 57 10.00 -11.34 -5.34
CA LEU A 57 9.45 -11.88 -4.10
C LEU A 57 8.03 -12.43 -4.31
N PHE A 58 7.15 -11.68 -4.97
CA PHE A 58 5.76 -12.12 -5.19
C PHE A 58 5.72 -13.39 -6.04
N GLN A 59 6.60 -13.52 -7.03
CA GLN A 59 6.73 -14.74 -7.81
C GLN A 59 7.15 -15.94 -6.95
N ARG A 60 8.09 -15.75 -6.01
CA ARG A 60 8.49 -16.79 -5.06
C ARG A 60 7.33 -17.17 -4.13
N LEU A 61 6.64 -16.19 -3.57
CA LEU A 61 5.50 -16.42 -2.68
C LEU A 61 4.35 -17.16 -3.37
N LEU A 62 4.08 -16.86 -4.65
CA LEU A 62 3.14 -17.65 -5.47
C LEU A 62 3.57 -19.12 -5.57
N ASN A 63 4.85 -19.36 -5.87
CA ASN A 63 5.39 -20.72 -5.97
C ASN A 63 5.38 -21.45 -4.61
N GLU A 64 5.45 -20.71 -3.50
CA GLU A 64 5.32 -21.21 -2.12
C GLU A 64 3.85 -21.42 -1.69
N GLY A 65 2.88 -21.20 -2.60
CA GLY A 65 1.46 -21.46 -2.38
C GLY A 65 0.69 -20.31 -1.73
N CYS A 66 1.20 -19.07 -1.79
CA CYS A 66 0.37 -17.89 -1.53
C CYS A 66 -0.59 -17.67 -2.70
N SER A 67 -1.83 -17.34 -2.38
CA SER A 67 -2.85 -17.02 -3.39
C SER A 67 -2.63 -15.63 -4.00
N PRO A 68 -3.06 -15.39 -5.26
CA PRO A 68 -3.07 -14.06 -5.85
C PRO A 68 -3.83 -13.04 -4.99
N GLU A 69 -4.91 -13.45 -4.32
CA GLU A 69 -5.72 -12.60 -3.45
C GLU A 69 -4.95 -12.16 -2.22
N GLN A 70 -4.14 -13.05 -1.63
CA GLN A 70 -3.26 -12.70 -0.51
C GLN A 70 -2.21 -11.66 -0.92
N LEU A 71 -1.61 -11.82 -2.09
CA LEU A 71 -0.60 -10.90 -2.61
C LEU A 71 -1.21 -9.55 -3.01
N ALA A 72 -2.43 -9.55 -3.55
CA ALA A 72 -3.14 -8.33 -3.93
C ALA A 72 -3.45 -7.39 -2.74
N ARG A 73 -3.48 -7.91 -1.51
CA ARG A 73 -3.63 -7.10 -0.29
C ARG A 73 -2.33 -6.44 0.18
N VAL A 74 -1.18 -6.81 -0.40
CA VAL A 74 0.12 -6.30 0.03
C VAL A 74 0.47 -5.03 -0.75
N HIS A 75 0.70 -3.95 -0.02
CA HIS A 75 1.14 -2.67 -0.58
C HIS A 75 2.65 -2.65 -0.74
N ALA A 76 3.15 -2.98 -1.93
CA ALA A 76 4.58 -3.05 -2.22
C ALA A 76 4.91 -2.62 -3.67
N PRO A 77 5.77 -1.61 -3.89
CA PRO A 77 6.36 -0.73 -2.89
C PRO A 77 5.29 0.08 -2.14
N ILE A 78 5.50 0.24 -0.84
CA ILE A 78 4.63 1.04 0.03
C ILE A 78 4.85 2.55 -0.19
N GLY A 79 3.77 3.33 -0.13
CA GLY A 79 3.77 4.79 -0.11
C GLY A 79 3.15 5.43 -1.35
N LEU A 80 2.57 6.61 -1.18
CA LEU A 80 2.04 7.39 -2.30
C LEU A 80 3.15 7.94 -3.19
N ASP A 81 2.86 8.02 -4.48
CA ASP A 81 3.75 8.67 -5.44
C ASP A 81 3.68 10.20 -5.29
N ILE A 82 4.49 10.72 -4.37
CA ILE A 82 4.66 12.16 -4.12
C ILE A 82 6.02 12.67 -4.62
N GLY A 83 6.78 11.84 -5.34
CA GLY A 83 8.16 12.16 -5.72
C GLY A 83 9.15 12.20 -4.54
N ALA A 84 8.92 11.40 -3.50
CA ALA A 84 9.75 11.38 -2.30
C ALA A 84 11.19 10.90 -2.58
N GLU A 85 12.18 11.63 -2.07
CA GLU A 85 13.61 11.28 -2.21
C GLU A 85 14.29 11.09 -0.84
N THR A 86 13.95 11.94 0.12
CA THR A 86 14.53 11.89 1.47
C THR A 86 13.79 10.90 2.37
N PRO A 87 14.44 10.37 3.43
CA PRO A 87 13.78 9.51 4.41
C PRO A 87 12.51 10.12 5.02
N GLU A 88 12.53 11.43 5.26
CA GLU A 88 11.40 12.18 5.80
C GLU A 88 10.23 12.23 4.81
N GLU A 89 10.51 12.49 3.53
CA GLU A 89 9.48 12.45 2.47
C GLU A 89 8.93 11.04 2.25
N ILE A 90 9.79 10.02 2.31
CA ILE A 90 9.37 8.61 2.23
C ILE A 90 8.47 8.26 3.42
N ALA A 91 8.80 8.72 4.62
CA ALA A 91 7.94 8.50 5.79
C ALA A 91 6.57 9.16 5.60
N VAL A 92 6.53 10.40 5.08
CA VAL A 92 5.27 11.10 4.76
C VAL A 92 4.46 10.33 3.71
N SER A 93 5.10 9.83 2.65
CA SER A 93 4.41 9.07 1.59
C SER A 93 3.77 7.78 2.12
N ILE A 94 4.46 7.07 3.02
CA ILE A 94 3.99 5.85 3.67
C ILE A 94 2.80 6.15 4.59
N VAL A 95 2.92 7.15 5.46
CA VAL A 95 1.85 7.52 6.39
C VAL A 95 0.61 8.01 5.63
N ALA A 96 0.81 8.76 4.53
CA ALA A 96 -0.29 9.21 3.67
C ALA A 96 -1.05 8.03 3.04
N GLU A 97 -0.35 7.01 2.53
CA GLU A 97 -0.99 5.81 1.98
C GLU A 97 -1.73 5.02 3.05
N LEU A 98 -1.15 4.87 4.24
CA LEU A 98 -1.79 4.16 5.36
C LEU A 98 -3.11 4.84 5.76
N VAL A 99 -3.12 6.18 5.85
CA VAL A 99 -4.33 6.95 6.13
C VAL A 99 -5.33 6.81 4.98
N GLN A 100 -4.86 6.85 3.73
CA GLN A 100 -5.71 6.67 2.55
C GLN A 100 -6.42 5.30 2.58
N ALA A 101 -5.67 4.22 2.76
CA ALA A 101 -6.21 2.86 2.80
C ALA A 101 -7.24 2.70 3.93
N ARG A 102 -6.99 3.31 5.09
CA ARG A 102 -7.91 3.27 6.24
C ARG A 102 -9.18 4.09 6.05
N ARG A 103 -9.12 5.19 5.28
CA ARG A 103 -10.22 6.16 5.15
C ARG A 103 -10.95 6.08 3.81
N GLY A 104 -10.42 5.35 2.83
CA GLY A 104 -10.96 5.28 1.46
C GLY A 104 -10.74 6.56 0.65
N GLY A 105 -9.68 7.33 0.96
CA GLY A 105 -9.35 8.55 0.21
C GLY A 105 -8.77 8.24 -1.18
N THR A 106 -8.69 9.25 -2.05
CA THR A 106 -8.10 9.09 -3.40
C THR A 106 -6.61 9.44 -3.48
N GLY A 107 -6.09 10.19 -2.49
CA GLY A 107 -4.73 10.75 -2.55
C GLY A 107 -4.58 11.93 -3.53
N LEU A 108 -5.65 12.32 -4.23
CA LEU A 108 -5.64 13.46 -5.15
C LEU A 108 -5.73 14.79 -4.38
N PRO A 109 -5.22 15.91 -4.95
CA PRO A 109 -5.41 17.23 -4.37
C PRO A 109 -6.89 17.57 -4.21
N LEU A 110 -7.30 18.04 -3.03
CA LEU A 110 -8.67 18.47 -2.76
C LEU A 110 -9.14 19.58 -3.71
N SER A 111 -8.23 20.46 -4.14
CA SER A 111 -8.52 21.50 -5.12
C SER A 111 -8.91 20.93 -6.50
N GLN A 112 -8.35 19.79 -6.89
CA GLN A 112 -8.73 19.08 -8.11
C GLN A 112 -10.14 18.49 -7.99
N LEU A 113 -10.47 17.87 -6.84
CA LEU A 113 -11.81 17.33 -6.59
C LEU A 113 -12.88 18.44 -6.53
N ALA A 114 -12.57 19.57 -5.89
CA ALA A 114 -13.45 20.72 -5.82
C ALA A 114 -13.72 21.35 -7.20
N ARG A 115 -12.72 21.38 -8.09
CA ARG A 115 -12.87 21.86 -9.48
C ARG A 115 -13.63 20.86 -10.36
N GLY A 116 -13.44 19.56 -10.14
CA GLY A 116 -14.11 18.50 -10.91
C GLY A 116 -15.58 18.30 -10.56
N ALA A 117 -16.02 18.73 -9.38
CA ALA A 117 -17.42 18.67 -8.96
C ALA A 117 -18.33 19.75 -9.61
N GLY A 118 -17.81 20.58 -10.53
CA GLY A 118 -18.53 21.75 -11.04
C GLY A 118 -18.19 22.21 -12.47
N ALA A 119 -17.79 21.33 -13.39
CA ALA A 119 -17.73 21.72 -14.81
C ALA A 119 -19.13 21.55 -15.45
N PRO A 120 -19.77 22.61 -15.98
CA PRO A 120 -21.01 22.47 -16.74
C PRO A 120 -20.75 21.62 -17.99
N LYS A 121 -21.62 20.65 -18.28
CA LYS A 121 -21.69 20.07 -19.62
C LYS A 121 -22.13 21.19 -20.56
N ASP A 122 -21.27 21.58 -21.49
CA ASP A 122 -21.57 22.62 -22.45
C ASP A 122 -22.62 22.09 -23.44
N GLU A 123 -23.91 22.31 -23.15
CA GLU A 123 -25.07 21.93 -24.00
C GLU A 123 -25.12 22.69 -25.34
N ARG A 124 -24.09 23.48 -25.68
CA ARG A 124 -24.01 24.25 -26.92
C ARG A 124 -23.57 23.45 -28.15
N SER A 125 -23.13 22.20 -28.01
CA SER A 125 -22.74 21.39 -29.18
C SER A 125 -23.92 20.64 -29.84
N GLU A 126 -25.10 20.55 -29.22
CA GLU A 126 -26.26 19.83 -29.79
C GLU A 126 -27.20 20.72 -30.63
N ARG A 127 -26.99 22.04 -30.67
CA ARG A 127 -27.79 22.97 -31.49
C ARG A 127 -27.23 23.24 -32.90
N ALA A 128 -26.14 22.58 -33.29
CA ALA A 128 -25.49 22.78 -34.59
C ALA A 128 -25.90 21.75 -35.67
N ASN A 129 -26.91 20.92 -35.42
CA ASN A 129 -27.43 19.95 -36.40
C ASN A 129 -28.95 20.08 -36.61
N GLY A 130 -29.46 21.31 -36.48
CA GLY A 130 -30.83 21.68 -36.87
C GLY A 130 -30.88 22.15 -38.32
#